data_AF-A0AAD8AW19-F1
#
_entry.id   AF-A0AAD8AW19-F1
#
_cell.length_a   1.000
_cell.length_b   1.000
_cell.length_c   1.000
_cell.angle_alpha   90.00
_cell.angle_beta   90.00
_cell.angle_gamma   90.00
#
_symmetry.space_group_name_H-M   'P 1'
#
loop_
_entity.id
_entity.type
_entity.pdbx_description
1 polymer ?
#
loop_
_entity_poly.entity_id
_entity_poly.type
_entity_poly.pdbx_seq_one_letter_code
_entity_poly.pdbx_strand_id
1 'polypeptide(L)'
;MFSIASKTVPSIPLVVMLFLYVIVTQLIGFSNCKINKYSEEANAQFLDLSDKNLKEHENPFRMKKVNALWTKAKNRVSGPQLAELFADLKVHDKYELQLKKMKTENSDKDGSYEAMVLKNYLKIIKQYDLENVYFGNDVTSADKRTDVEFTDSKLKSLWNKAQMAGFSAEDLSTLKDEFWHHQMKIQELEFIKSQKNDIPDPADNSVDTNEQVSNIKKSKTEIKEGYLRLEELVSSLPKNDPLFKDSRVHQLWALAKKTNWSEDELNSFKASFFYLYNSL
;
A
#
# COMPACT_ATOMS: atom_id res chain seq x y z
N MET A 1 -17.87 -88.30 -19.66
CA MET A 1 -17.07 -87.91 -18.48
C MET A 1 -16.16 -86.76 -18.91
N PHE A 2 -16.49 -85.53 -18.51
CA PHE A 2 -15.74 -84.33 -18.89
C PHE A 2 -14.48 -84.19 -18.03
N SER A 3 -13.31 -84.16 -18.68
CA SER A 3 -12.02 -83.92 -18.05
C SER A 3 -11.81 -82.42 -17.88
N ILE A 4 -11.63 -81.97 -16.63
CA ILE A 4 -11.34 -80.58 -16.28
C ILE A 4 -9.84 -80.36 -16.46
N ALA A 5 -9.46 -79.69 -17.54
CA ALA A 5 -8.10 -79.21 -17.75
C ALA A 5 -7.84 -78.02 -16.80
N SER A 6 -6.92 -78.19 -15.86
CA SER A 6 -6.39 -77.12 -15.02
C SER A 6 -5.58 -76.15 -15.88
N LYS A 7 -6.11 -74.93 -16.08
CA LYS A 7 -5.36 -73.83 -16.70
C LYS A 7 -4.29 -73.38 -15.71
N THR A 8 -3.04 -73.61 -16.06
CA THR A 8 -1.87 -73.08 -15.35
C THR A 8 -1.81 -71.56 -15.54
N VAL A 9 -1.80 -70.82 -14.44
CA VAL A 9 -1.59 -69.37 -14.45
C VAL A 9 -0.11 -69.12 -14.79
N PRO A 10 0.23 -68.32 -15.81
CA PRO A 10 1.62 -68.05 -16.15
C PRO A 10 2.28 -67.26 -15.00
N SER A 11 3.35 -67.85 -14.44
CA SER A 11 4.16 -67.22 -13.40
C SER A 11 4.92 -66.05 -14.01
N ILE A 12 4.60 -64.83 -13.56
CA ILE A 12 5.25 -63.62 -14.05
C ILE A 12 6.67 -63.59 -13.49
N PRO A 13 7.72 -63.47 -14.32
CA PRO A 13 9.10 -63.50 -13.86
C PRO A 13 9.38 -62.33 -12.90
N LEU A 14 10.07 -62.62 -11.79
CA LEU A 14 10.42 -61.68 -10.72
C LEU A 14 11.03 -60.36 -11.21
N VAL A 15 11.74 -60.40 -12.34
CA VAL A 15 12.33 -59.22 -13.00
C VAL A 15 11.25 -58.24 -13.50
N VAL A 16 10.13 -58.75 -14.03
CA VAL A 16 9.00 -57.93 -14.50
C VAL A 16 8.25 -57.32 -13.32
N MET A 17 8.14 -58.05 -12.20
CA MET A 17 7.56 -57.53 -10.96
C MET A 17 8.41 -56.42 -10.34
N LEU A 18 9.73 -56.56 -10.35
CA LEU A 18 10.66 -55.51 -9.91
C LEU A 18 10.61 -54.28 -10.84
N PHE A 19 10.50 -54.49 -12.15
CA PHE A 19 10.38 -53.39 -13.11
C PHE A 19 9.06 -52.61 -12.93
N LEU A 20 7.94 -53.31 -12.73
CA LEU A 20 6.65 -52.68 -12.42
C LEU A 20 6.70 -51.96 -11.07
N TYR A 21 7.37 -52.51 -10.06
CA TYR A 21 7.54 -51.86 -8.77
C TYR A 21 8.39 -50.57 -8.87
N VAL A 22 9.44 -50.55 -9.69
CA VAL A 22 10.23 -49.34 -9.96
C VAL A 22 9.41 -48.29 -10.72
N ILE A 23 8.59 -48.69 -11.69
CA ILE A 23 7.69 -47.77 -12.41
C ILE A 23 6.62 -47.21 -11.47
N VAL A 24 6.04 -48.04 -10.60
CA VAL A 24 5.05 -47.62 -9.60
C VAL A 24 5.66 -46.67 -8.57
N THR A 25 6.88 -46.92 -8.09
CA THR A 25 7.57 -46.02 -7.15
C THR A 25 8.00 -44.70 -7.82
N GLN A 26 8.39 -44.72 -9.10
CA GLN A 26 8.64 -43.49 -9.87
C GLN A 26 7.34 -42.69 -10.12
N LEU A 27 6.21 -43.34 -10.39
CA LEU A 27 4.91 -42.68 -10.57
C LEU A 27 4.36 -42.09 -9.25
N ILE A 28 4.60 -42.75 -8.10
CA ILE A 28 4.24 -42.20 -6.78
C ILE A 28 5.15 -41.01 -6.41
N GLY A 29 6.42 -41.02 -6.83
CA GLY A 29 7.40 -39.93 -6.58
C GLY A 29 7.19 -38.64 -7.38
N PHE A 30 6.34 -38.64 -8.42
CA PHE A 30 5.96 -37.42 -9.14
C PHE A 30 4.71 -36.73 -8.58
N SER A 31 4.16 -37.23 -7.47
CA SER A 31 3.14 -36.52 -6.68
C SER A 31 3.78 -35.64 -5.61
N ASN A 32 4.89 -34.97 -5.93
CA ASN A 32 5.25 -33.73 -5.23
C ASN A 32 4.25 -32.68 -5.70
N CYS A 33 3.11 -32.68 -5.00
CA CYS A 33 2.06 -31.69 -5.12
C CYS A 33 2.72 -30.31 -5.08
N LYS A 34 2.70 -29.61 -6.22
CA LYS A 34 2.87 -28.16 -6.25
C LYS A 34 1.99 -27.62 -5.15
N ILE A 35 2.58 -27.03 -4.12
CA ILE A 35 1.86 -26.29 -3.09
C ILE A 35 1.06 -25.23 -3.84
N ASN A 36 -0.23 -25.52 -4.05
CA ASN A 36 -1.12 -24.54 -4.64
C ASN A 36 -1.11 -23.35 -3.70
N LYS A 37 -0.87 -22.18 -4.26
CA LYS A 37 -0.70 -20.87 -3.61
C LYS A 37 -1.90 -20.41 -2.75
N TYR A 38 -2.92 -21.27 -2.64
CA TYR A 38 -4.16 -21.15 -1.89
C TYR A 38 -4.55 -22.54 -1.36
N SER A 39 -3.70 -23.19 -0.55
CA SER A 39 -4.10 -24.43 0.09
C SER A 39 -5.27 -24.15 1.04
N GLU A 40 -6.27 -25.03 1.02
CA GLU A 40 -7.43 -24.95 1.90
C GLU A 40 -7.00 -24.92 3.37
N GLU A 41 -5.91 -25.60 3.74
CA GLU A 41 -5.27 -25.53 5.06
C GLU A 41 -4.76 -24.14 5.46
N ALA A 42 -4.14 -23.39 4.54
CA ALA A 42 -3.71 -22.00 4.81
C ALA A 42 -4.92 -21.04 4.95
N ASN A 43 -6.07 -21.43 4.40
CA ASN A 43 -7.33 -20.72 4.61
C ASN A 43 -8.10 -21.19 5.86
N ALA A 44 -7.86 -22.43 6.30
CA ALA A 44 -8.53 -23.11 7.41
C ALA A 44 -7.80 -22.98 8.76
N GLN A 45 -6.58 -22.44 8.81
CA GLN A 45 -5.98 -21.91 10.05
C GLN A 45 -6.70 -20.63 10.49
N PHE A 46 -8.00 -20.76 10.74
CA PHE A 46 -8.86 -19.77 11.35
C PHE A 46 -9.12 -20.26 12.77
N LEU A 47 -8.13 -20.04 13.64
CA LEU A 47 -8.19 -20.45 15.03
C LEU A 47 -8.74 -19.35 15.94
N ASP A 48 -9.39 -19.87 16.97
CA ASP A 48 -10.18 -19.27 18.03
C ASP A 48 -9.47 -18.12 18.77
N LEU A 49 -10.24 -17.09 19.12
CA LEU A 49 -9.77 -15.87 19.82
C LEU A 49 -9.32 -16.14 21.27
N SER A 50 -9.33 -17.39 21.73
CA SER A 50 -9.04 -17.80 23.10
C SER A 50 -7.57 -18.17 23.37
N ASP A 51 -6.71 -18.19 22.35
CA ASP A 51 -5.37 -18.74 22.51
C ASP A 51 -4.41 -17.79 23.23
N LYS A 52 -3.97 -18.23 24.41
CA LYS A 52 -3.11 -17.48 25.35
C LYS A 52 -1.69 -17.21 24.82
N ASN A 53 -1.41 -17.56 23.55
CA ASN A 53 -0.10 -17.48 22.91
C ASN A 53 -0.10 -16.67 21.59
N LEU A 54 -0.84 -15.55 21.55
CA LEU A 54 -0.80 -14.58 20.42
C LEU A 54 0.63 -14.18 19.99
N LYS A 55 1.62 -14.19 20.90
CA LYS A 55 3.01 -13.82 20.59
C LYS A 55 3.79 -14.87 19.79
N GLU A 56 3.36 -16.13 19.82
CA GLU A 56 4.08 -17.28 19.22
C GLU A 56 3.80 -17.43 17.72
N HIS A 57 2.67 -16.91 17.22
CA HIS A 57 2.39 -16.91 15.78
C HIS A 57 3.27 -15.87 15.07
N GLU A 58 4.26 -16.36 14.34
CA GLU A 58 5.23 -15.52 13.60
C GLU A 58 4.61 -14.83 12.39
N ASN A 59 3.59 -15.43 11.75
CA ASN A 59 2.90 -14.89 10.58
C ASN A 59 1.39 -15.23 10.57
N PRO A 60 0.57 -14.60 11.43
CA PRO A 60 -0.85 -14.93 11.56
C PRO A 60 -1.74 -14.36 10.45
N PHE A 61 -1.24 -13.42 9.64
CA PHE A 61 -1.98 -12.76 8.56
C PHE A 61 -1.53 -13.22 7.18
N ARG A 62 -2.42 -13.16 6.19
CA ARG A 62 -2.08 -13.54 4.80
C ARG A 62 -1.19 -12.49 4.14
N MET A 63 -1.38 -11.23 4.50
CA MET A 63 -0.64 -10.11 3.92
C MET A 63 0.69 -9.88 4.64
N LYS A 64 1.80 -9.98 3.90
CA LYS A 64 3.17 -9.85 4.46
C LYS A 64 3.42 -8.50 5.16
N LYS A 65 2.85 -7.39 4.65
CA LYS A 65 2.97 -6.08 5.32
C LYS A 65 2.24 -6.01 6.67
N VAL A 66 1.13 -6.73 6.82
CA VAL A 66 0.39 -6.80 8.07
C VAL A 66 1.16 -7.63 9.09
N ASN A 67 1.78 -8.75 8.66
CA ASN A 67 2.70 -9.51 9.50
C ASN A 67 3.93 -8.69 9.93
N ALA A 68 4.49 -7.89 9.03
CA ALA A 68 5.61 -7.00 9.35
C ALA A 68 5.24 -5.99 10.47
N LEU A 69 4.05 -5.39 10.40
CA LEU A 69 3.56 -4.51 11.46
C LEU A 69 3.31 -5.28 12.75
N TRP A 70 2.68 -6.45 12.68
CA TRP A 70 2.41 -7.31 13.83
C TRP A 70 3.68 -7.69 14.59
N THR A 71 4.72 -8.17 13.89
CA THR A 71 5.98 -8.58 14.49
C THR A 71 6.69 -7.44 15.21
N LYS A 72 6.58 -6.21 14.68
CA LYS A 72 7.13 -5.02 15.34
C LYS A 72 6.24 -4.52 16.49
N ALA A 73 4.92 -4.65 16.37
CA ALA A 73 3.96 -4.17 17.34
C ALA A 73 3.82 -5.08 18.57
N LYS A 74 3.93 -6.41 18.42
CA LYS A 74 3.80 -7.38 19.53
C LYS A 74 4.85 -7.22 20.64
N ASN A 75 5.96 -6.55 20.32
CA ASN A 75 7.03 -6.21 21.26
C ASN A 75 6.81 -4.87 21.96
N ARG A 76 5.90 -4.01 21.46
CA ARG A 76 5.62 -2.67 21.99
C ARG A 76 4.27 -2.59 22.71
N VAL A 77 3.26 -3.27 22.20
CA VAL A 77 1.89 -3.28 22.75
C VAL A 77 1.72 -4.51 23.64
N SER A 78 1.09 -4.36 24.81
CA SER A 78 0.97 -5.41 25.83
C SER A 78 -0.47 -5.68 26.28
N GLY A 79 -0.75 -6.92 26.68
CA GLY A 79 -1.98 -7.32 27.37
C GLY A 79 -3.25 -7.15 26.53
N PRO A 80 -4.27 -6.41 27.02
CA PRO A 80 -5.58 -6.29 26.35
C PRO A 80 -5.51 -5.56 25.00
N GLN A 81 -4.64 -4.56 24.87
CA GLN A 81 -4.45 -3.80 23.63
C GLN A 81 -3.84 -4.65 22.51
N LEU A 82 -3.07 -5.69 22.86
CA LEU A 82 -2.48 -6.59 21.86
C LEU A 82 -3.56 -7.47 21.20
N ALA A 83 -4.56 -7.91 21.97
CA ALA A 83 -5.69 -8.67 21.45
C ALA A 83 -6.60 -7.80 20.58
N GLU A 84 -6.84 -6.54 20.97
CA GLU A 84 -7.59 -5.56 20.18
C GLU A 84 -6.86 -5.24 18.86
N LEU A 85 -5.55 -4.97 18.92
CA LEU A 85 -4.72 -4.76 17.73
C LEU A 85 -4.77 -5.97 16.80
N PHE A 86 -4.72 -7.18 17.34
CA PHE A 86 -4.80 -8.39 16.53
C PHE A 86 -6.15 -8.49 15.80
N ALA A 87 -7.25 -8.20 16.48
CA ALA A 87 -8.58 -8.19 15.87
C ALA A 87 -8.69 -7.12 14.76
N ASP A 88 -8.18 -5.92 15.01
CA ASP A 88 -8.17 -4.82 14.03
C ASP A 88 -7.32 -5.16 12.80
N LEU A 89 -6.12 -5.72 13.01
CA LEU A 89 -5.25 -6.18 11.93
C LEU A 89 -5.87 -7.34 11.15
N LYS A 90 -6.66 -8.21 11.79
CA LYS A 90 -7.38 -9.31 11.12
C LYS A 90 -8.46 -8.78 10.19
N VAL A 91 -9.21 -7.77 10.63
CA VAL A 91 -10.19 -7.09 9.79
C VAL A 91 -9.49 -6.38 8.63
N HIS A 92 -8.37 -5.70 8.90
CA HIS A 92 -7.59 -5.03 7.87
C HIS A 92 -6.99 -6.00 6.83
N ASP A 93 -6.47 -7.16 7.24
CA ASP A 93 -5.96 -8.21 6.33
C ASP A 93 -7.03 -8.67 5.33
N LYS A 94 -8.30 -8.73 5.76
CA LYS A 94 -9.42 -9.03 4.86
C LYS A 94 -9.63 -7.91 3.83
N TYR A 95 -9.55 -6.65 4.24
CA TYR A 95 -9.68 -5.51 3.33
C TYR A 95 -8.57 -5.50 2.27
N GLU A 96 -7.33 -5.81 2.68
CA GLU A 96 -6.17 -5.94 1.80
C GLU A 96 -6.31 -7.08 0.79
N LEU A 97 -6.83 -8.23 1.23
CA LEU A 97 -7.08 -9.35 0.34
C LEU A 97 -8.13 -8.99 -0.74
N GLN A 98 -9.19 -8.31 -0.33
CA GLN A 98 -10.22 -7.81 -1.24
C GLN A 98 -9.64 -6.76 -2.21
N LEU A 99 -8.77 -5.87 -1.74
CA LEU A 99 -8.10 -4.88 -2.59
C LEU A 99 -7.26 -5.58 -3.66
N LYS A 100 -6.47 -6.58 -3.27
CA LYS A 100 -5.65 -7.36 -4.21
C LYS A 100 -6.51 -8.03 -5.28
N LYS A 101 -7.67 -8.59 -4.90
CA LYS A 101 -8.64 -9.18 -5.84
C LYS A 101 -9.20 -8.12 -6.80
N MET A 102 -9.67 -7.00 -6.27
CA MET A 102 -10.23 -5.90 -7.08
C MET A 102 -9.21 -5.33 -8.07
N LYS A 103 -7.93 -5.27 -7.68
CA LYS A 103 -6.83 -4.87 -8.57
C LYS A 103 -6.62 -5.85 -9.72
N THR A 104 -6.76 -7.16 -9.49
CA THR A 104 -6.70 -8.15 -10.58
C THR A 104 -7.91 -8.09 -11.51
N GLU A 105 -9.06 -7.70 -10.99
CA GLU A 105 -10.32 -7.56 -11.72
C GLU A 105 -10.49 -6.16 -12.34
N ASN A 106 -9.51 -5.26 -12.19
CA ASN A 106 -9.55 -3.85 -12.62
C ASN A 106 -10.85 -3.12 -12.22
N SER A 107 -11.41 -3.49 -11.06
CA SER A 107 -12.72 -3.00 -10.61
C SER A 107 -12.64 -1.70 -9.80
N ASP A 108 -11.45 -1.35 -9.29
CA ASP A 108 -11.18 -0.11 -8.54
C ASP A 108 -10.48 0.90 -9.47
N LYS A 109 -11.25 1.56 -10.33
CA LYS A 109 -10.71 2.51 -11.32
C LYS A 109 -10.39 3.89 -10.72
N ASP A 110 -11.12 4.27 -9.69
CA ASP A 110 -10.97 5.55 -8.99
C ASP A 110 -10.02 5.46 -7.79
N GLY A 111 -9.66 4.24 -7.36
CA GLY A 111 -8.80 4.03 -6.20
C GLY A 111 -9.51 4.33 -4.88
N SER A 112 -10.85 4.42 -4.89
CA SER A 112 -11.65 4.74 -3.71
C SER A 112 -11.54 3.65 -2.64
N TYR A 113 -11.47 2.39 -3.06
CA TYR A 113 -11.30 1.29 -2.15
C TYR A 113 -9.86 1.22 -1.62
N GLU A 114 -8.85 1.38 -2.48
CA GLU A 114 -7.44 1.55 -2.05
C GLU A 114 -7.28 2.64 -0.99
N ALA A 115 -7.88 3.81 -1.23
CA ALA A 115 -7.94 4.94 -0.30
C ALA A 115 -8.55 4.57 1.06
N MET A 116 -9.68 3.86 1.06
CA MET A 116 -10.34 3.41 2.29
C MET A 116 -9.44 2.43 3.08
N VAL A 117 -8.85 1.45 2.39
CA VAL A 117 -7.99 0.43 3.01
C VAL A 117 -6.76 1.10 3.64
N LEU A 118 -6.13 2.03 2.94
CA LEU A 118 -5.01 2.82 3.44
C LEU A 118 -5.43 3.65 4.67
N LYS A 119 -6.56 4.36 4.60
CA LYS A 119 -7.08 5.18 5.74
C LYS A 119 -7.32 4.31 6.97
N ASN A 120 -7.90 3.12 6.79
CA ASN A 120 -8.10 2.17 7.88
C ASN A 120 -6.76 1.72 8.49
N TYR A 121 -5.76 1.43 7.66
CA TYR A 121 -4.45 1.01 8.15
C TYR A 121 -3.78 2.09 9.00
N LEU A 122 -3.80 3.34 8.52
CA LEU A 122 -3.22 4.48 9.22
C LEU A 122 -3.97 4.78 10.53
N LYS A 123 -5.28 4.58 10.57
CA LYS A 123 -6.07 4.64 11.80
C LYS A 123 -5.57 3.64 12.84
N ILE A 124 -5.34 2.39 12.46
CA ILE A 124 -4.79 1.36 13.36
C ILE A 124 -3.40 1.78 13.85
N ILE A 125 -2.51 2.18 12.93
CA ILE A 125 -1.15 2.63 13.29
C ILE A 125 -1.18 3.77 14.33
N LYS A 126 -2.08 4.75 14.15
CA LYS A 126 -2.28 5.86 15.09
C LYS A 126 -2.84 5.42 16.44
N GLN A 127 -3.86 4.57 16.43
CA GLN A 127 -4.55 4.12 17.64
C GLN A 127 -3.62 3.39 18.61
N TYR A 128 -2.62 2.68 18.09
CA TYR A 128 -1.67 1.89 18.88
C TYR A 128 -0.26 2.51 18.98
N ASP A 129 -0.10 3.79 18.62
CA ASP A 129 1.19 4.52 18.65
C ASP A 129 2.34 3.80 17.90
N LEU A 130 2.00 3.23 16.75
CA LEU A 130 2.93 2.48 15.89
C LEU A 130 3.55 3.38 14.80
N GLU A 131 3.38 4.70 14.87
CA GLU A 131 3.83 5.65 13.84
C GLU A 131 5.35 5.56 13.62
N ASN A 132 6.13 5.53 14.70
CA ASN A 132 7.59 5.38 14.66
C ASN A 132 8.04 4.08 13.99
N VAL A 133 7.22 3.03 14.11
CA VAL A 133 7.49 1.71 13.54
C VAL A 133 7.24 1.71 12.04
N TYR A 134 6.20 2.42 11.62
CA TYR A 134 5.70 2.41 10.26
C TYR A 134 6.40 3.46 9.38
N PHE A 135 6.58 4.68 9.88
CA PHE A 135 7.19 5.79 9.13
C PHE A 135 8.72 5.90 9.36
N GLY A 136 9.27 5.18 10.33
CA GLY A 136 10.67 5.31 10.74
C GLY A 136 10.92 6.48 11.70
N ASN A 137 12.10 6.52 12.31
CA ASN A 137 12.45 7.47 13.38
C ASN A 137 12.60 8.94 12.91
N ASP A 138 12.56 9.23 11.61
CA ASP A 138 12.77 10.58 11.07
C ASP A 138 11.51 11.48 11.14
N VAL A 139 10.35 10.93 11.51
CA VAL A 139 9.08 11.70 11.50
C VAL A 139 8.76 12.35 12.84
N THR A 140 9.41 11.95 13.93
CA THR A 140 9.17 12.54 15.25
C THR A 140 10.27 13.50 15.65
N SER A 141 10.33 14.69 15.04
CA SER A 141 10.92 15.93 15.63
C SER A 141 10.95 17.09 14.61
N ALA A 142 9.80 17.65 14.22
CA ALA A 142 9.69 19.09 13.94
C ALA A 142 8.28 19.44 13.45
N ASP A 143 7.65 20.33 14.19
CA ASP A 143 6.62 21.27 13.73
C ASP A 143 5.15 20.82 13.69
N LYS A 144 4.60 20.61 14.90
CA LYS A 144 3.15 20.77 15.14
C LYS A 144 2.75 22.24 14.94
N ARG A 145 2.72 22.73 13.70
CA ARG A 145 2.09 24.00 13.27
C ARG A 145 2.18 24.15 11.75
N THR A 146 1.38 23.40 10.99
CA THR A 146 0.55 23.95 9.91
C THR A 146 -0.28 22.82 9.30
N ASP A 147 -1.55 23.12 9.05
CA ASP A 147 -2.44 22.36 8.19
C ASP A 147 -1.72 22.03 6.87
N VAL A 148 -1.63 20.73 6.56
CA VAL A 148 -0.97 20.06 5.42
C VAL A 148 0.50 19.65 5.62
N GLU A 149 0.71 18.66 6.49
CA GLU A 149 2.00 18.02 6.76
C GLU A 149 2.25 16.84 5.79
N PHE A 150 2.43 17.11 4.49
CA PHE A 150 3.06 16.10 3.61
C PHE A 150 4.50 15.88 4.10
N THR A 151 5.03 14.67 4.14
CA THR A 151 6.45 14.50 4.51
C THR A 151 7.38 14.61 3.29
N ASP A 152 6.88 14.24 2.11
CA ASP A 152 7.64 14.30 0.87
C ASP A 152 7.84 15.75 0.37
N SER A 153 9.10 16.11 0.10
CA SER A 153 9.49 17.45 -0.35
C SER A 153 8.90 17.84 -1.71
N LYS A 154 8.74 16.87 -2.63
CA LYS A 154 8.13 17.10 -3.94
C LYS A 154 6.63 17.33 -3.80
N LEU A 155 5.93 16.55 -2.98
CA LEU A 155 4.51 16.78 -2.67
C LEU A 155 4.28 18.13 -2.00
N LYS A 156 5.11 18.52 -1.02
CA LYS A 156 5.05 19.87 -0.42
C LYS A 156 5.15 20.97 -1.48
N SER A 157 6.13 20.87 -2.39
CA SER A 157 6.33 21.86 -3.46
C SER A 157 5.15 21.92 -4.43
N LEU A 158 4.64 20.77 -4.85
CA LEU A 158 3.47 20.68 -5.74
C LEU A 158 2.21 21.21 -5.06
N TRP A 159 2.03 20.96 -3.77
CA TRP A 159 0.89 21.46 -3.01
C TRP A 159 0.92 22.99 -2.88
N ASN A 160 2.07 23.57 -2.57
CA ASN A 160 2.22 25.03 -2.52
C ASN A 160 1.89 25.68 -3.88
N LYS A 161 2.35 25.07 -4.98
CA LYS A 161 2.00 25.53 -6.33
C LYS A 161 0.49 25.43 -6.59
N ALA A 162 -0.14 24.33 -6.18
CA ALA A 162 -1.58 24.16 -6.29
C ALA A 162 -2.34 25.23 -5.50
N GLN A 163 -1.96 25.49 -4.25
CA GLN A 163 -2.61 26.52 -3.42
C GLN A 163 -2.48 27.92 -4.02
N MET A 164 -1.41 28.20 -4.75
CA MET A 164 -1.22 29.46 -5.46
C MET A 164 -1.99 29.51 -6.78
N ALA A 165 -2.33 28.37 -7.40
CA ALA A 165 -2.96 28.29 -8.72
C ALA A 165 -4.43 28.74 -8.76
N GLY A 166 -5.00 29.11 -7.61
CA GLY A 166 -6.34 29.72 -7.55
C GLY A 166 -7.50 28.73 -7.71
N PHE A 167 -7.31 27.46 -7.31
CA PHE A 167 -8.40 26.48 -7.25
C PHE A 167 -9.57 26.96 -6.37
N SER A 168 -10.77 26.48 -6.68
CA SER A 168 -11.89 26.61 -5.75
C SER A 168 -11.61 25.83 -4.46
N ALA A 169 -12.27 26.19 -3.36
CA ALA A 169 -12.09 25.47 -2.09
C ALA A 169 -12.47 23.97 -2.21
N GLU A 170 -13.46 23.65 -3.05
CA GLU A 170 -13.92 22.27 -3.30
C GLU A 170 -12.88 21.47 -4.12
N ASP A 171 -12.36 22.07 -5.20
CA ASP A 171 -11.33 21.44 -6.03
C ASP A 171 -10.03 21.26 -5.23
N LEU A 172 -9.67 22.25 -4.41
CA LEU A 172 -8.50 22.20 -3.56
C LEU A 172 -8.64 21.12 -2.48
N SER A 173 -9.84 20.90 -1.94
CA SER A 173 -10.12 19.81 -1.01
C SER A 173 -9.94 18.44 -1.68
N THR A 174 -10.49 18.28 -2.89
CA THR A 174 -10.35 17.04 -3.67
C THR A 174 -8.89 16.77 -4.02
N LEU A 175 -8.17 17.81 -4.46
CA LEU A 175 -6.74 17.72 -4.75
C LEU A 175 -5.94 17.39 -3.48
N LYS A 176 -6.32 17.94 -2.33
CA LYS A 176 -5.68 17.61 -1.04
C LYS A 176 -5.82 16.12 -0.73
N ASP A 177 -6.99 15.55 -0.97
CA ASP A 177 -7.23 14.11 -0.79
C ASP A 177 -6.36 13.29 -1.76
N GLU A 178 -6.25 13.67 -3.03
CA GLU A 178 -5.37 13.00 -3.99
C GLU A 178 -3.89 13.03 -3.55
N PHE A 179 -3.39 14.19 -3.12
CA PHE A 179 -2.03 14.31 -2.59
C PHE A 179 -1.83 13.45 -1.34
N TRP A 180 -2.83 13.38 -0.47
CA TRP A 180 -2.79 12.53 0.71
C TRP A 180 -2.71 11.04 0.33
N HIS A 181 -3.48 10.59 -0.66
CA HIS A 181 -3.38 9.23 -1.17
C HIS A 181 -1.98 8.91 -1.71
N HIS A 182 -1.36 9.85 -2.43
CA HIS A 182 0.01 9.70 -2.90
C HIS A 182 1.02 9.60 -1.76
N GLN A 183 0.92 10.47 -0.76
CA GLN A 183 1.75 10.45 0.44
C GLN A 183 1.68 9.08 1.16
N MET A 184 0.46 8.56 1.34
CA MET A 184 0.25 7.25 1.99
C MET A 184 0.90 6.11 1.19
N LYS A 185 0.80 6.15 -0.14
CA LYS A 185 1.39 5.13 -1.01
C LYS A 185 2.92 5.13 -0.97
N ILE A 186 3.53 6.31 -0.84
CA ILE A 186 4.98 6.47 -0.65
C ILE A 186 5.41 5.84 0.67
N GLN A 187 4.72 6.17 1.76
CA GLN A 187 5.01 5.64 3.09
C GLN A 187 4.87 4.11 3.14
N GLU A 188 3.86 3.56 2.49
CA GLU A 188 3.70 2.11 2.36
C GLU A 188 4.90 1.46 1.65
N LEU A 189 5.35 2.06 0.53
CA LEU A 189 6.49 1.56 -0.21
C LEU A 189 7.79 1.64 0.60
N GLU A 190 7.99 2.71 1.36
CA GLU A 190 9.13 2.89 2.25
C GLU A 190 9.14 1.84 3.36
N PHE A 191 7.99 1.61 4.00
CA PHE A 191 7.83 0.54 4.98
C PHE A 191 8.14 -0.84 4.39
N ILE A 192 7.60 -1.17 3.22
CA ILE A 192 7.88 -2.46 2.57
C ILE A 192 9.37 -2.60 2.21
N LYS A 193 10.02 -1.52 1.77
CA LYS A 193 11.46 -1.51 1.51
C LYS A 193 12.29 -1.70 2.77
N SER A 194 11.95 -1.05 3.88
CA SER A 194 12.70 -1.22 5.12
C SER A 194 12.69 -2.67 5.58
N GLN A 195 11.55 -3.37 5.41
CA GLN A 195 11.46 -4.79 5.71
C GLN A 195 12.37 -5.66 4.84
N LYS A 196 12.66 -5.25 3.60
CA LYS A 196 13.59 -5.99 2.73
C LYS A 196 15.04 -5.83 3.17
N ASN A 197 15.44 -4.64 3.61
CA ASN A 197 16.83 -4.37 4.01
C ASN A 197 17.21 -5.04 5.33
N ASP A 198 16.22 -5.37 6.19
CA ASP A 198 16.42 -6.15 7.41
C ASP A 198 16.56 -7.67 7.15
N ILE A 199 16.52 -8.12 5.90
CA ILE A 199 16.75 -9.51 5.48
C ILE A 199 18.15 -9.61 4.84
N PRO A 200 19.11 -10.36 5.42
CA PRO A 200 20.45 -10.52 4.85
C PRO A 200 20.43 -11.03 3.40
N ASP A 201 21.31 -10.45 2.57
CA ASP A 201 21.48 -10.65 1.11
C ASP A 201 21.86 -12.11 0.72
N PRO A 202 21.79 -12.53 -0.56
CA PRO A 202 21.04 -13.66 -1.04
C PRO A 202 22.00 -14.76 -1.50
N ALA A 203 22.48 -15.58 -0.57
CA ALA A 203 22.99 -16.91 -0.93
C ALA A 203 21.83 -17.92 -1.13
N ASP A 204 20.59 -17.49 -0.90
CA ASP A 204 19.40 -18.33 -0.99
C ASP A 204 18.66 -18.08 -2.31
N ASN A 205 18.68 -19.08 -3.18
CA ASN A 205 17.94 -19.12 -4.44
C ASN A 205 16.43 -19.31 -4.19
N SER A 206 15.83 -18.51 -3.30
CA SER A 206 14.40 -18.58 -3.01
C SER A 206 13.60 -17.80 -4.05
N VAL A 207 12.65 -18.51 -4.67
CA VAL A 207 11.73 -18.04 -5.73
C VAL A 207 10.83 -16.87 -5.27
N ASP A 208 10.78 -16.58 -3.97
CA ASP A 208 9.89 -15.58 -3.35
C ASP A 208 10.40 -14.12 -3.48
N THR A 209 11.68 -13.92 -3.80
CA THR A 209 12.27 -12.58 -4.01
C THR A 209 11.72 -11.87 -5.25
N ASN A 210 11.31 -12.62 -6.27
CA ASN A 210 10.90 -12.05 -7.56
C ASN A 210 9.53 -11.35 -7.49
N GLU A 211 8.56 -11.92 -6.76
CA GLU A 211 7.22 -11.33 -6.63
C GLU A 211 7.26 -10.01 -5.85
N GLN A 212 7.95 -9.96 -4.72
CA GLN A 212 8.11 -8.73 -3.94
C GLN A 212 8.86 -7.64 -4.71
N VAL A 213 9.93 -8.00 -5.43
CA VAL A 213 10.66 -7.06 -6.28
C VAL A 213 9.77 -6.54 -7.41
N SER A 214 8.92 -7.39 -8.00
CA SER A 214 7.96 -6.98 -9.02
C SER A 214 6.90 -6.02 -8.46
N ASN A 215 6.41 -6.28 -7.24
CA ASN A 215 5.41 -5.44 -6.58
C ASN A 215 6.00 -4.07 -6.20
N ILE A 216 7.23 -4.02 -5.68
CA ILE A 216 7.94 -2.76 -5.41
C ILE A 216 8.14 -1.99 -6.71
N LYS A 217 8.53 -2.65 -7.81
CA LYS A 217 8.68 -2.00 -9.12
C LYS A 217 7.37 -1.40 -9.61
N LYS A 218 6.26 -2.14 -9.52
CA LYS A 218 4.92 -1.66 -9.89
C LYS A 218 4.48 -0.47 -9.04
N SER A 219 4.66 -0.55 -7.73
CA SER A 219 4.32 0.57 -6.83
C SER A 219 5.18 1.82 -7.13
N LYS A 220 6.47 1.65 -7.47
CA LYS A 220 7.32 2.77 -7.93
C LYS A 220 6.80 3.41 -9.22
N THR A 221 6.35 2.61 -10.19
CA THR A 221 5.81 3.15 -11.45
C THR A 221 4.49 3.88 -11.20
N GLU A 222 3.60 3.31 -10.41
CA GLU A 222 2.32 3.93 -10.03
C GLU A 222 2.52 5.27 -9.28
N ILE A 223 3.47 5.32 -8.34
CA ILE A 223 3.82 6.57 -7.64
C ILE A 223 4.39 7.59 -8.62
N LYS A 224 5.27 7.18 -9.54
CA LYS A 224 5.86 8.07 -10.54
C LYS A 224 4.81 8.64 -11.50
N GLU A 225 3.90 7.80 -11.99
CA GLU A 225 2.78 8.21 -12.83
C GLU A 225 1.86 9.17 -12.09
N GLY A 226 1.58 8.88 -10.82
CA GLY A 226 0.89 9.77 -9.90
C GLY A 226 1.51 11.16 -9.81
N TYR A 227 2.82 11.22 -9.58
CA TYR A 227 3.56 12.47 -9.57
C TYR A 227 3.45 13.24 -10.87
N LEU A 228 3.57 12.55 -12.01
CA LEU A 228 3.45 13.19 -13.32
C LEU A 228 2.05 13.76 -13.53
N ARG A 229 1.00 13.03 -13.13
CA ARG A 229 -0.39 13.49 -13.20
C ARG A 229 -0.62 14.71 -12.31
N LEU A 230 -0.16 14.68 -11.06
CA LEU A 230 -0.26 15.84 -10.16
C LEU A 230 0.52 17.03 -10.72
N GLU A 231 1.72 16.81 -11.25
CA GLU A 231 2.55 17.85 -11.83
C GLU A 231 1.93 18.45 -13.10
N GLU A 232 1.30 17.63 -13.94
CA GLU A 232 0.53 18.06 -15.11
C GLU A 232 -0.72 18.86 -14.72
N LEU A 233 -1.49 18.39 -13.73
CA LEU A 233 -2.66 19.11 -13.22
C LEU A 233 -2.26 20.47 -12.64
N VAL A 234 -1.16 20.54 -11.90
CA VAL A 234 -0.64 21.79 -11.34
C VAL A 234 -0.08 22.72 -12.42
N SER A 235 0.54 22.16 -13.47
CA SER A 235 1.24 22.94 -14.51
C SER A 235 0.35 23.36 -15.69
N SER A 236 -0.74 22.64 -15.94
CA SER A 236 -1.72 22.97 -16.98
C SER A 236 -2.57 24.20 -16.65
N LEU A 237 -2.47 24.68 -15.42
CA LEU A 237 -3.16 25.88 -14.97
C LEU A 237 -2.45 27.15 -15.46
N PRO A 238 -3.20 28.25 -15.64
CA PRO A 238 -2.61 29.54 -16.00
C PRO A 238 -1.52 29.91 -15.00
N LYS A 239 -0.29 30.11 -15.49
CA LYS A 239 0.83 30.50 -14.64
C LYS A 239 0.46 31.77 -13.87
N ASN A 240 0.67 31.74 -12.56
CA ASN A 240 0.43 32.87 -11.70
C ASN A 240 1.30 34.07 -12.09
N ASP A 241 0.72 35.25 -11.93
CA ASP A 241 1.42 36.51 -12.08
C ASP A 241 2.47 36.59 -10.94
N PRO A 242 3.78 36.67 -11.23
CA PRO A 242 4.86 36.54 -10.24
C PRO A 242 4.89 37.67 -9.19
N LEU A 243 3.92 38.57 -9.21
CA LEU A 243 3.87 39.77 -8.39
C LEU A 243 3.44 39.49 -6.94
N PHE A 244 2.77 38.36 -6.68
CA PHE A 244 2.28 38.03 -5.33
C PHE A 244 3.16 36.94 -4.71
N LYS A 245 3.48 37.05 -3.41
CA LYS A 245 4.23 36.03 -2.66
C LYS A 245 3.35 35.18 -1.74
N ASP A 246 2.24 35.74 -1.24
CA ASP A 246 1.32 35.06 -0.32
C ASP A 246 0.22 34.32 -1.09
N SER A 247 0.01 33.04 -0.75
CA SER A 247 -1.03 32.19 -1.34
C SER A 247 -2.44 32.75 -1.17
N ARG A 248 -2.73 33.46 -0.07
CA ARG A 248 -4.04 34.10 0.17
C ARG A 248 -4.32 35.21 -0.83
N VAL A 249 -3.30 36.00 -1.18
CA VAL A 249 -3.42 37.09 -2.15
C VAL A 249 -3.64 36.53 -3.56
N HIS A 250 -3.04 35.39 -3.89
CA HIS A 250 -3.31 34.70 -5.14
C HIS A 250 -4.74 34.16 -5.22
N GLN A 251 -5.26 33.60 -4.12
CA GLN A 251 -6.65 33.15 -4.07
C GLN A 251 -7.62 34.32 -4.26
N LEU A 252 -7.39 35.46 -3.61
CA LEU A 252 -8.20 36.66 -3.79
C LEU A 252 -8.09 37.21 -5.22
N TRP A 253 -6.90 37.21 -5.82
CA TRP A 253 -6.68 37.61 -7.22
C TRP A 253 -7.38 36.68 -8.21
N ALA A 254 -7.33 35.36 -7.99
CA ALA A 254 -8.03 34.38 -8.80
C ALA A 254 -9.55 34.54 -8.70
N LEU A 255 -10.07 34.81 -7.50
CA LEU A 255 -11.48 35.13 -7.29
C LEU A 255 -11.88 36.42 -8.01
N ALA A 256 -11.07 37.48 -7.90
CA ALA A 256 -11.29 38.76 -8.57
C ALA A 256 -11.36 38.60 -10.11
N LYS A 257 -10.49 37.75 -10.69
CA LYS A 257 -10.52 37.43 -12.14
C LYS A 257 -11.73 36.60 -12.56
N LYS A 258 -12.31 35.81 -11.65
CA LYS A 258 -13.52 35.02 -11.91
C LYS A 258 -14.80 35.86 -11.81
N THR A 259 -14.75 36.95 -11.04
CA THR A 259 -15.81 37.96 -10.98
C THR A 259 -15.71 38.95 -12.15
N ASN A 260 -16.83 39.55 -12.56
CA ASN A 260 -16.89 40.54 -13.64
C ASN A 260 -16.33 41.91 -13.22
N TRP A 261 -15.09 41.97 -12.73
CA TRP A 261 -14.42 43.23 -12.41
C TRP A 261 -13.93 43.91 -13.68
N SER A 262 -13.94 45.24 -13.68
CA SER A 262 -13.32 46.03 -14.74
C SER A 262 -11.79 45.98 -14.65
N GLU A 263 -11.11 46.25 -15.77
CA GLU A 263 -9.65 46.28 -15.83
C GLU A 263 -9.07 47.31 -14.83
N ASP A 264 -9.76 48.43 -14.61
CA ASP A 264 -9.37 49.47 -13.67
C ASP A 264 -9.49 49.05 -12.20
N GLU A 265 -10.52 48.27 -11.85
CA GLU A 265 -10.69 47.71 -10.51
C GLU A 265 -9.64 46.64 -10.21
N LEU A 266 -9.33 45.78 -11.19
CA LEU A 266 -8.25 44.79 -11.10
C LEU A 266 -6.90 45.48 -10.92
N ASN A 267 -6.62 46.55 -11.67
CA ASN A 267 -5.38 47.31 -11.54
C ASN A 267 -5.29 48.05 -10.20
N SER A 268 -6.40 48.60 -9.70
CA SER A 268 -6.47 49.25 -8.38
C SER A 268 -6.25 48.25 -7.24
N PHE A 269 -6.81 47.04 -7.35
CA PHE A 269 -6.58 45.95 -6.42
C PHE A 269 -5.11 45.50 -6.44
N LYS A 270 -4.53 45.29 -7.64
CA LYS A 270 -3.12 44.95 -7.82
C LYS A 270 -2.19 46.01 -7.21
N ALA A 271 -2.48 47.28 -7.45
CA ALA A 271 -1.73 48.40 -6.88
C ALA A 271 -1.82 48.42 -5.35
N SER A 272 -3.01 48.21 -4.77
CA SER A 272 -3.21 48.20 -3.32
C SER A 272 -2.37 47.14 -2.62
N PHE A 273 -2.32 45.93 -3.17
CA PHE A 273 -1.45 44.87 -2.64
C PHE A 273 0.03 45.20 -2.82
N PHE A 274 0.44 45.74 -3.97
CA PHE A 274 1.81 46.15 -4.19
C PHE A 274 2.27 47.20 -3.18
N TYR A 275 1.46 48.21 -2.89
CA TYR A 275 1.77 49.20 -1.86
C TYR A 275 1.83 48.58 -0.46
N LEU A 276 0.90 47.69 -0.11
CA LEU A 276 0.89 47.03 1.20
C LEU A 276 2.13 46.16 1.42
N TYR A 277 2.63 45.50 0.37
CA TYR A 277 3.85 44.69 0.41
C TYR A 277 5.15 45.50 0.50
N ASN A 278 5.16 46.71 -0.05
CA ASN A 278 6.33 47.61 0.00
C ASN A 278 6.30 48.56 1.21
N SER A 279 5.17 48.61 1.94
CA SER A 279 4.97 49.44 3.14
C SER A 279 5.22 48.70 4.46
N LEU A 280 5.61 47.42 4.41
CA LEU A 280 6.00 46.55 5.52
C LEU A 280 7.49 46.22 5.43
#